data_AF-A0A1F4IBU9-F1
#
_entry.id   AF-A0A1F4IBU9-F1
#
_cell.length_a   1.000
_cell.length_b   1.000
_cell.length_c   1.000
_cell.angle_alpha   90.00
_cell.angle_beta   90.00
_cell.angle_gamma   90.00
#
_symmetry.space_group_name_H-M   'P 1'
#
loop_
_entity.id
_entity.type
_entity.pdbx_description
1 polymer ?
#
loop_
_entity_poly.entity_id
_entity_poly.type
_entity_poly.pdbx_seq_one_letter_code
_entity_poly.pdbx_strand_id
1 'polypeptide(L)'
;MVAVVARADTRIRSLETARECVRLGARQRTIAWLTGLPTSFIFHNVYDAEHLPPRGRPPYTEDFIYRCSLWVQAEVGMFATKYRLLTAEGIAPAQALITAFRHYRSVVHQPSFSFDEAFFVVSNLDGIWAASIRSLELAACRRCGRLHLLPHGAAPAVAGCPYCRPHRTDRAPARGRPHADPMAPASGTDEQAVTVPAALEAQIRSLRTERMFEQLGAHPRVVATLTGAPTPVDRRSSSRHREGPTHVGLPVNLIRWGVAIKTVQRAQFSLVAIAYTRLLAADFEPADAVRAAFVHVSAMFPTVEPLPFDRCFEVISMLDARWGAAESSFDLLSCPKCHASFLASRQDRERPHCPFCALLRTPEKYL
;
A
#
# COMPACT_ATOMS: atom_id res chain seq x y z
N MET A 1 38.53 -17.56 15.56
CA MET A 1 38.26 -17.15 14.16
C MET A 1 36.92 -16.42 14.12
N VAL A 2 36.92 -15.09 14.21
CA VAL A 2 35.69 -14.28 14.21
C VAL A 2 35.75 -13.29 13.03
N ALA A 3 34.69 -13.30 12.23
CA ALA A 3 34.19 -12.23 11.34
C ALA A 3 35.07 -11.70 10.18
N VAL A 4 35.08 -12.41 9.05
CA VAL A 4 35.36 -11.81 7.72
C VAL A 4 34.06 -11.56 6.91
N VAL A 5 32.90 -11.97 7.43
CA VAL A 5 31.56 -11.70 6.84
C VAL A 5 31.09 -10.24 7.09
N ALA A 6 31.81 -9.41 7.86
CA ALA A 6 31.23 -8.24 8.52
C ALA A 6 31.32 -6.87 7.81
N ARG A 7 32.07 -6.70 6.72
CA ARG A 7 32.31 -5.37 6.11
C ARG A 7 31.76 -5.20 4.70
N ALA A 8 31.86 -6.25 3.87
CA ALA A 8 31.30 -6.26 2.52
C ALA A 8 29.77 -6.18 2.56
N ASP A 9 29.11 -7.02 3.34
CA ASP A 9 27.65 -7.04 3.49
C ASP A 9 27.08 -5.72 4.00
N THR A 10 27.78 -5.10 4.96
CA THR A 10 27.40 -3.77 5.47
C THR A 10 27.53 -2.70 4.39
N ARG A 11 28.56 -2.78 3.55
CA ARG A 11 28.76 -1.83 2.45
C ARG A 11 27.76 -2.04 1.32
N ILE A 12 27.40 -3.28 1.01
CA ILE A 12 26.31 -3.62 0.08
C ILE A 12 24.99 -3.02 0.59
N ARG A 13 24.64 -3.27 1.86
CA ARG A 13 23.43 -2.69 2.47
C ARG A 13 23.42 -1.16 2.44
N SER A 14 24.56 -0.50 2.69
CA SER A 14 24.67 0.96 2.57
C SER A 14 24.43 1.44 1.14
N LEU A 15 24.93 0.73 0.13
CA LEU A 15 24.71 1.06 -1.29
C LEU A 15 23.26 0.82 -1.71
N GLU A 16 22.65 -0.28 -1.29
CA GLU A 16 21.23 -0.56 -1.52
C GLU A 16 20.37 0.55 -0.90
N THR A 17 20.61 0.89 0.37
CA THR A 17 19.92 1.99 1.06
C THR A 17 20.11 3.31 0.31
N ALA A 18 21.31 3.60 -0.19
CA ALA A 18 21.59 4.81 -0.97
C ALA A 18 20.77 4.85 -2.26
N ARG A 19 20.71 3.74 -3.01
CA ARG A 19 19.89 3.59 -4.22
C ARG A 19 18.40 3.78 -3.92
N GLU A 20 17.90 3.22 -2.82
CA GLU A 20 16.52 3.40 -2.40
C GLU A 20 16.21 4.88 -2.09
N CYS A 21 17.11 5.57 -1.40
CA CYS A 21 16.95 6.98 -1.07
C CYS A 21 16.94 7.87 -2.33
N VAL A 22 17.81 7.60 -3.30
CA VAL A 22 17.84 8.34 -4.58
C VAL A 22 16.51 8.25 -5.33
N ARG A 23 15.92 7.05 -5.41
CA ARG A 23 14.58 6.85 -6.02
C ARG A 23 13.46 7.57 -5.30
N LEU A 24 13.65 7.85 -4.01
CA LEU A 24 12.70 8.64 -3.22
C LEU A 24 12.96 10.15 -3.32
N GLY A 25 13.92 10.58 -4.12
CA GLY A 25 14.28 11.97 -4.33
C GLY A 25 15.11 12.56 -3.18
N ALA A 26 15.86 11.73 -2.46
CA ALA A 26 16.70 12.19 -1.36
C ALA A 26 17.89 13.02 -1.84
N ARG A 27 18.22 14.08 -1.08
CA ARG A 27 19.47 14.82 -1.24
C ARG A 27 20.67 14.04 -0.74
N GLN A 28 21.82 14.37 -1.32
CA GLN A 28 23.13 13.78 -1.02
C GLN A 28 23.45 13.78 0.48
N ARG A 29 23.12 14.87 1.20
CA ARG A 29 23.36 14.98 2.64
C ARG A 29 22.50 14.02 3.46
N THR A 30 21.23 13.85 3.08
CA THR A 30 20.32 12.87 3.70
C THR A 30 20.81 11.44 3.49
N ILE A 31 21.23 11.12 2.26
CA ILE A 31 21.80 9.82 1.93
C ILE A 31 23.06 9.56 2.75
N ALA A 32 23.94 10.55 2.89
CA ALA A 32 25.15 10.43 3.71
C ALA A 32 24.84 10.13 5.18
N TRP A 33 23.82 10.79 5.76
CA TRP A 33 23.37 10.51 7.12
C TRP A 33 22.81 9.09 7.30
N LEU A 34 22.03 8.62 6.33
CA LEU A 34 21.39 7.31 6.41
C LEU A 34 22.36 6.15 6.17
N THR A 35 23.38 6.34 5.34
CA THR A 35 24.24 5.25 4.86
C THR A 35 25.67 5.30 5.38
N GLY A 36 26.11 6.43 5.92
CA GLY A 36 27.49 6.69 6.31
C GLY A 36 28.47 6.84 5.14
N LEU A 37 27.98 6.83 3.89
CA LEU A 37 28.82 6.97 2.71
C LEU A 37 29.31 8.41 2.54
N PRO A 38 30.54 8.63 2.04
CA PRO A 38 31.03 9.96 1.73
C PRO A 38 30.13 10.67 0.71
N THR A 39 29.88 11.96 0.92
CA THR A 39 29.06 12.77 0.01
C THR A 39 29.62 12.72 -1.41
N SER A 40 30.93 12.89 -1.61
CA SER A 40 31.58 12.80 -2.93
C SER A 40 31.28 11.47 -3.63
N PHE A 41 31.37 10.36 -2.90
CA PHE A 41 31.05 9.03 -3.43
C PHE A 41 29.59 8.96 -3.89
N ILE A 42 28.65 9.46 -3.09
CA ILE A 42 27.22 9.47 -3.43
C ILE A 42 26.96 10.25 -4.72
N PHE A 43 27.57 11.44 -4.85
CA PHE A 43 27.37 12.31 -6.01
C PHE A 43 27.82 11.65 -7.30
N HIS A 44 28.96 10.97 -7.28
CA HIS A 44 29.56 10.39 -8.49
C HIS A 44 29.04 8.99 -8.84
N ASN A 45 28.48 8.23 -7.88
CA ASN A 45 28.22 6.79 -8.07
C ASN A 45 26.78 6.34 -7.80
N VAL A 46 25.94 7.15 -7.15
CA VAL A 46 24.60 6.71 -6.71
C VAL A 46 23.49 7.38 -7.53
N TYR A 47 23.68 8.62 -7.97
CA TYR A 47 22.74 9.27 -8.88
C TYR A 47 22.93 8.79 -10.32
N ASP A 48 21.84 8.75 -11.08
CA ASP A 48 21.81 8.35 -12.49
C ASP A 48 21.06 9.40 -13.35
N ALA A 49 20.96 9.15 -14.65
CA ALA A 49 20.31 10.07 -15.58
C ALA A 49 18.81 10.28 -15.28
N GLU A 50 18.17 9.30 -14.66
CA GLU A 50 16.74 9.34 -14.31
C GLU A 50 16.50 10.00 -12.94
N HIS A 51 17.48 9.95 -12.05
CA HIS A 51 17.39 10.45 -10.69
C HIS A 51 18.52 11.44 -10.41
N LEU A 52 18.32 12.69 -10.83
CA LEU A 52 19.29 13.75 -10.58
C LEU A 52 19.21 14.27 -9.13
N PRO A 53 20.34 14.75 -8.57
CA PRO A 53 20.34 15.36 -7.24
C PRO A 53 19.42 16.59 -7.18
N PRO A 54 18.52 16.69 -6.18
CA PRO A 54 17.64 17.84 -6.03
C PRO A 54 18.43 19.14 -5.86
N ARG A 55 18.08 20.18 -6.64
CA ARG A 55 18.75 21.50 -6.62
C ARG A 55 18.09 22.46 -5.62
N GLY A 56 18.87 23.43 -5.12
CA GLY A 56 18.39 24.53 -4.27
C GLY A 56 18.59 24.33 -2.75
N ARG A 57 18.13 25.30 -1.95
CA ARG A 57 18.27 25.26 -0.48
C ARG A 57 17.46 24.10 0.12
N PRO A 58 17.95 23.40 1.16
CA PRO A 58 17.18 22.34 1.80
C PRO A 58 15.95 22.85 2.56
N PRO A 59 14.84 22.10 2.58
CA PRO A 59 13.56 22.54 3.18
C PRO A 59 13.46 22.32 4.72
N TYR A 60 14.55 21.94 5.39
CA TYR A 60 14.53 21.39 6.77
C TYR A 60 14.36 22.43 7.91
N THR A 61 13.39 23.33 7.85
CA THR A 61 13.09 24.22 9.00
C THR A 61 11.89 23.70 9.78
N GLU A 62 11.90 23.81 11.12
CA GLU A 62 10.75 23.46 11.97
C GLU A 62 9.48 24.22 11.55
N ASP A 63 9.65 25.42 11.01
CA ASP A 63 8.61 26.23 10.38
C ASP A 63 7.79 25.46 9.33
N PHE A 64 8.36 24.47 8.64
CA PHE A 64 7.63 23.66 7.66
C PHE A 64 6.41 22.98 8.29
N ILE A 65 6.55 22.42 9.49
CA ILE A 65 5.49 21.64 10.15
C ILE A 65 4.36 22.56 10.62
N TYR A 66 4.68 23.75 11.13
CA TYR A 66 3.69 24.66 11.70
C TYR A 66 3.07 25.63 10.69
N ARG A 67 3.77 25.92 9.59
CA ARG A 67 3.27 26.84 8.55
C ARG A 67 2.59 26.12 7.38
N CYS A 68 2.67 24.79 7.30
CA CYS A 68 1.95 24.04 6.28
C CYS A 68 0.46 23.90 6.62
N SER A 69 -0.36 23.63 5.60
CA SER A 69 -1.81 23.49 5.79
C SER A 69 -2.14 22.30 6.70
N LEU A 70 -3.31 22.33 7.34
CA LEU A 70 -3.76 21.25 8.23
C LEU A 70 -3.78 19.88 7.54
N TRP A 71 -4.02 19.85 6.23
CA TRP A 71 -3.97 18.61 5.45
C TRP A 71 -2.54 18.06 5.34
N VAL A 72 -1.54 18.91 5.06
CA VAL A 72 -0.13 18.49 5.07
C VAL A 72 0.28 18.03 6.46
N GLN A 73 -0.13 18.73 7.53
CA GLN A 73 0.14 18.29 8.91
C GLN A 73 -0.47 16.89 9.19
N ALA A 74 -1.66 16.62 8.67
CA ALA A 74 -2.32 15.31 8.78
C ALA A 74 -1.57 14.21 8.01
N GLU A 75 -1.01 14.52 6.83
CA GLU A 75 -0.17 13.59 6.07
C GLU A 75 1.15 13.28 6.78
N VAL A 76 1.83 14.31 7.30
CA VAL A 76 3.06 14.12 8.06
C VAL A 76 2.76 13.30 9.34
N GLY A 77 1.63 13.54 10.00
CA GLY A 77 1.16 12.74 11.13
C GLY A 77 0.90 11.27 10.77
N MET A 78 0.32 11.00 9.60
CA MET A 78 0.10 9.64 9.09
C MET A 78 1.43 8.92 8.84
N PHE A 79 2.37 9.58 8.14
CA PHE A 79 3.72 9.07 7.92
C PHE A 79 4.44 8.77 9.23
N ALA A 80 4.44 9.74 10.16
CA ALA A 80 5.14 9.63 11.43
C ALA A 80 4.54 8.50 12.31
N THR A 81 3.23 8.30 12.24
CA THR A 81 2.56 7.17 12.90
C THR A 81 3.06 5.83 12.33
N LYS A 82 3.13 5.69 11.00
CA LYS A 82 3.65 4.46 10.38
C LYS A 82 5.11 4.22 10.76
N TYR A 83 5.93 5.27 10.77
CA TYR A 83 7.32 5.20 11.22
C TYR A 83 7.44 4.69 12.67
N ARG A 84 6.60 5.20 13.58
CA ARG A 84 6.56 4.73 14.98
C ARG A 84 6.15 3.28 15.11
N LEU A 85 5.18 2.82 14.32
CA LEU A 85 4.78 1.41 14.33
C LEU A 85 5.95 0.50 13.90
N LEU A 86 6.63 0.83 12.80
CA LEU A 86 7.76 0.03 12.30
C LEU A 86 8.94 0.01 13.29
N THR A 87 9.24 1.14 13.93
CA THR A 87 10.32 1.20 14.94
C THR A 87 9.95 0.45 16.23
N ALA A 88 8.67 0.45 16.62
CA ALA A 88 8.19 -0.36 17.74
C ALA A 88 8.27 -1.88 17.45
N GLU A 89 8.18 -2.28 16.19
CA GLU A 89 8.42 -3.66 15.72
C GLU A 89 9.92 -4.02 15.65
N GLY A 90 10.83 -3.11 16.03
CA GLY A 90 12.27 -3.34 16.04
C GLY A 90 12.97 -3.12 14.70
N ILE A 91 12.27 -2.54 13.70
CA ILE A 91 12.88 -2.21 12.41
C ILE A 91 13.84 -1.03 12.59
N ALA A 92 15.05 -1.15 12.03
CA ALA A 92 16.07 -0.12 12.12
C ALA A 92 15.58 1.24 11.57
N PRO A 93 15.94 2.39 12.19
CA PRO A 93 15.40 3.70 11.84
C PRO A 93 15.48 4.09 10.36
N ALA A 94 16.60 3.80 9.68
CA ALA A 94 16.77 4.11 8.26
C ALA A 94 15.78 3.33 7.39
N GLN A 95 15.62 2.02 7.66
CA GLN A 95 14.68 1.17 6.95
C GLN A 95 13.23 1.53 7.28
N ALA A 96 12.95 1.87 8.53
CA ALA A 96 11.62 2.32 8.96
C ALA A 96 11.22 3.62 8.26
N LEU A 97 12.14 4.59 8.12
CA LEU A 97 11.93 5.83 7.37
C LEU A 97 11.60 5.55 5.91
N ILE A 98 12.43 4.75 5.23
CA ILE A 98 12.24 4.42 3.80
C ILE A 98 10.90 3.72 3.57
N THR A 99 10.60 2.71 4.39
CA THR A 99 9.36 1.93 4.30
C THR A 99 8.13 2.78 4.62
N ALA A 100 8.17 3.60 5.66
CA ALA A 100 7.06 4.50 6.00
C ALA A 100 6.81 5.55 4.89
N PHE A 101 7.87 6.08 4.29
CA PHE A 101 7.72 7.07 3.22
C PHE A 101 7.20 6.47 1.92
N ARG A 102 7.65 5.26 1.56
CA ARG A 102 7.06 4.49 0.46
C ARG A 102 5.57 4.24 0.68
N HIS A 103 5.19 3.86 1.90
CA HIS A 103 3.79 3.68 2.24
C HIS A 103 3.00 4.99 2.08
N TYR A 104 3.51 6.09 2.62
CA TYR A 104 2.90 7.41 2.43
C TYR A 104 2.73 7.78 0.95
N ARG A 105 3.75 7.61 0.10
CA ARG A 105 3.66 7.85 -1.35
C ARG A 105 2.66 6.93 -2.06
N SER A 106 2.43 5.73 -1.53
CA SER A 106 1.43 4.80 -2.08
C SER A 106 -0.01 5.16 -1.71
N VAL A 107 -0.20 5.87 -0.59
CA VAL A 107 -1.53 6.25 -0.08
C VAL A 107 -1.95 7.64 -0.57
N VAL A 108 -0.99 8.54 -0.79
CA VAL A 108 -1.24 9.94 -1.17
C VAL A 108 -0.98 10.15 -2.66
N HIS A 109 -2.05 10.45 -3.41
CA HIS A 109 -2.03 10.63 -4.87
C HIS A 109 -1.11 11.77 -5.34
N GLN A 110 -0.85 12.78 -4.49
CA GLN A 110 0.13 13.84 -4.72
C GLN A 110 0.87 14.15 -3.42
N PRO A 111 2.06 13.56 -3.19
CA PRO A 111 2.81 13.75 -1.96
C PRO A 111 3.10 15.24 -1.71
N SER A 112 2.56 15.78 -0.62
CA SER A 112 2.69 17.20 -0.27
C SER A 112 4.03 17.56 0.36
N PHE A 113 4.77 16.55 0.83
CA PHE A 113 6.10 16.71 1.41
C PHE A 113 7.07 15.65 0.91
N SER A 114 8.34 16.05 0.82
CA SER A 114 9.48 15.34 0.26
C SER A 114 10.10 14.34 1.23
N PHE A 115 10.91 13.42 0.71
CA PHE A 115 11.65 12.46 1.53
C PHE A 115 12.60 13.17 2.52
N ASP A 116 13.14 14.30 2.10
CA ASP A 116 13.98 15.17 2.90
C ASP A 116 13.21 15.78 4.10
N GLU A 117 11.98 16.24 3.90
CA GLU A 117 11.11 16.70 4.99
C GLU A 117 10.73 15.53 5.92
N ALA A 118 10.54 14.32 5.38
CA ALA A 118 10.32 13.11 6.17
C ALA A 118 11.53 12.76 7.06
N PHE A 119 12.74 12.82 6.49
CA PHE A 119 14.00 12.63 7.21
C PHE A 119 14.16 13.66 8.33
N PHE A 120 13.80 14.93 8.08
CA PHE A 120 13.82 15.96 9.10
C PHE A 120 12.85 15.68 10.25
N VAL A 121 11.62 15.28 9.94
CA VAL A 121 10.61 14.91 10.95
C VAL A 121 11.11 13.77 11.82
N VAL A 122 11.66 12.70 11.22
CA VAL A 122 12.20 11.55 11.96
C VAL A 122 13.40 11.95 12.81
N SER A 123 14.33 12.73 12.26
CA SER A 123 15.51 13.21 12.99
C SER A 123 15.10 13.91 14.29
N ASN A 124 14.12 14.81 14.21
CA ASN A 124 13.63 15.58 15.36
C ASN A 124 12.64 14.81 16.26
N LEU A 125 12.06 13.72 15.78
CA LEU A 125 11.24 12.82 16.59
C LEU A 125 12.07 11.94 17.52
N ASP A 126 13.24 11.50 17.07
CA ASP A 126 14.10 10.55 17.80
C ASP A 126 15.37 11.16 18.36
N GLY A 127 15.76 12.35 17.91
CA GLY A 127 17.05 12.94 18.24
C GLY A 127 18.19 12.15 17.60
N ILE A 128 18.04 11.82 16.31
CA ILE A 128 19.02 11.05 15.53
C ILE A 128 19.44 11.79 14.26
N TRP A 129 20.56 11.35 13.68
CA TRP A 129 21.15 11.89 12.44
C TRP A 129 21.39 13.40 12.50
N ALA A 130 20.51 14.19 11.89
CA ALA A 130 20.65 15.63 11.74
C ALA A 130 20.15 16.42 12.96
N ALA A 131 19.47 15.78 13.90
CA ALA A 131 19.08 16.38 15.17
C ALA A 131 19.71 15.63 16.33
N SER A 132 20.23 16.36 17.32
CA SER A 132 20.84 15.80 18.53
C SER A 132 19.87 15.66 19.70
N ILE A 133 18.69 16.29 19.61
CA ILE A 133 17.65 16.34 20.64
C ILE A 133 16.29 16.16 19.97
N ARG A 134 15.32 15.61 20.70
CA ARG A 134 13.93 15.53 20.25
C ARG A 134 13.27 16.91 20.37
N SER A 135 12.90 17.51 19.24
CA SER A 135 12.08 18.73 19.22
C SER A 135 10.63 18.47 18.79
N LEU A 136 10.32 17.25 18.36
CA LEU A 136 8.98 16.82 17.98
C LEU A 136 8.53 15.59 18.78
N GLU A 137 7.23 15.47 18.95
CA GLU A 137 6.59 14.29 19.52
C GLU A 137 5.27 13.94 18.82
N LEU A 138 4.86 12.68 18.93
CA LEU A 138 3.55 12.21 18.47
C LEU A 138 2.63 12.03 19.66
N ALA A 139 1.47 12.68 19.63
CA ALA A 139 0.47 12.54 20.67
C ALA A 139 -0.93 12.24 20.10
N ALA A 140 -1.69 11.47 20.86
CA ALA A 140 -3.08 11.16 20.52
C ALA A 140 -3.97 12.37 20.80
N CYS A 141 -4.82 12.72 19.84
CA CYS A 141 -5.85 13.73 20.05
C CYS A 141 -6.88 13.21 21.05
N ARG A 142 -7.21 14.00 22.09
CA ARG A 142 -8.25 13.66 23.08
C ARG A 142 -9.67 13.56 22.48
N ARG A 143 -9.90 14.12 21.30
CA ARG A 143 -11.22 14.13 20.63
C ARG A 143 -11.41 12.96 19.66
N CYS A 144 -10.42 12.69 18.79
CA CYS A 144 -10.55 11.67 17.74
C CYS A 144 -9.58 10.48 17.89
N GLY A 145 -8.71 10.48 18.90
CA GLY A 145 -7.73 9.41 19.15
C GLY A 145 -6.56 9.36 18.17
N ARG A 146 -6.60 10.10 17.05
CA ARG A 146 -5.54 10.05 16.03
C ARG A 146 -4.25 10.69 16.53
N LEU A 147 -3.13 10.06 16.18
CA LEU A 147 -1.80 10.57 16.45
C LEU A 147 -1.46 11.72 15.48
N HIS A 148 -0.90 12.80 16.01
CA HIS A 148 -0.43 13.95 15.23
C HIS A 148 0.84 14.52 15.85
N LEU A 149 1.61 15.23 15.03
CA LEU A 149 2.87 15.84 15.44
C LEU A 149 2.63 17.10 16.28
N LEU A 150 3.45 17.22 17.32
CA LEU A 150 3.50 18.35 18.24
C LEU A 150 4.95 18.75 18.48
N PRO A 151 5.21 20.02 18.85
CA PRO A 151 6.48 20.38 19.46
C PRO A 151 6.66 19.57 20.74
N HIS A 152 7.88 19.10 21.01
CA HIS A 152 8.18 18.35 22.20
C HIS A 152 7.86 19.17 23.46
N GLY A 153 7.10 18.58 24.39
CA GLY A 153 6.66 19.25 25.62
C GLY A 153 5.46 20.20 25.45
N ALA A 154 4.87 20.32 24.26
CA ALA A 154 3.69 21.15 24.05
C ALA A 154 2.40 20.45 24.52
N ALA A 155 1.50 21.19 25.17
CA ALA A 155 0.20 20.65 25.54
C ALA A 155 -0.67 20.38 24.28
N PRO A 156 -1.29 19.19 24.13
CA PRO A 156 -2.10 18.83 22.95
C PRO A 156 -3.26 19.78 22.64
N ALA A 157 -3.74 20.51 23.66
CA ALA A 157 -4.81 21.50 23.52
C ALA A 157 -4.40 22.75 22.73
N VAL A 158 -3.12 23.14 22.78
CA VAL A 158 -2.62 24.41 22.21
C VAL A 158 -2.37 24.27 20.71
N ALA A 159 -1.75 23.17 20.27
CA ALA A 159 -1.45 22.94 18.86
C ALA A 159 -2.72 22.66 18.02
N GLY A 160 -3.70 21.98 18.61
CA GLY A 160 -4.98 21.60 18.02
C GLY A 160 -4.85 20.56 16.90
N CYS A 161 -5.67 19.53 16.97
CA CYS A 161 -5.55 18.37 16.09
C CYS A 161 -5.87 18.70 14.62
N PRO A 162 -4.96 18.40 13.67
CA PRO A 162 -5.18 18.68 12.24
C PRO A 162 -6.35 17.90 11.64
N TYR A 163 -6.74 16.78 12.26
CA TYR A 163 -7.90 15.98 11.85
C TYR A 163 -9.24 16.50 12.39
N CYS A 164 -9.24 17.23 13.51
CA CYS A 164 -10.47 17.72 14.15
C CYS A 164 -10.78 19.17 13.83
N ARG A 165 -9.76 19.96 13.44
CA ARG A 165 -9.97 21.34 13.03
C ARG A 165 -10.67 21.36 11.66
N PRO A 166 -11.72 22.16 11.48
CA PRO A 166 -12.32 22.32 10.17
C PRO A 166 -11.26 22.87 9.21
N HIS A 167 -11.08 22.22 8.07
CA HIS A 167 -10.30 22.76 6.96
C HIS A 167 -11.03 24.02 6.46
N ARG A 168 -10.78 25.18 7.08
CA ARG A 168 -11.11 26.44 6.43
C ARG A 168 -10.30 26.45 5.14
N THR A 169 -10.99 26.72 4.04
CA THR A 169 -10.42 26.90 2.70
C THR A 169 -9.54 28.15 2.69
N ASP A 170 -8.46 28.16 3.44
CA ASP A 170 -7.42 29.18 3.32
C ASP A 170 -6.64 28.86 2.05
N ARG A 171 -6.73 29.78 1.09
CA ARG A 171 -5.87 29.80 -0.10
C ARG A 171 -4.42 29.74 0.37
N ALA A 172 -3.82 28.55 0.29
CA ALA A 172 -2.38 28.40 0.48
C ALA A 172 -1.66 29.25 -0.59
N PRO A 173 -0.62 30.01 -0.23
CA PRO A 173 0.19 30.70 -1.22
C PRO A 173 0.84 29.64 -2.12
N ALA A 174 0.63 29.77 -3.42
CA ALA A 174 1.16 28.88 -4.44
C ALA A 174 2.69 28.75 -4.30
N ARG A 175 3.18 27.65 -3.73
CA ARG A 175 4.59 27.28 -3.85
C ARG A 175 4.81 26.75 -5.26
N GLY A 176 5.80 27.31 -5.94
CA GLY A 176 6.16 26.98 -7.32
C GLY A 176 6.37 25.47 -7.51
N ARG A 177 5.70 24.94 -8.53
CA ARG A 177 5.76 23.56 -8.97
C ARG A 177 7.18 23.21 -9.44
N PRO A 178 7.72 22.03 -9.13
CA PRO A 178 8.72 21.41 -9.98
C PRO A 178 8.05 21.01 -11.29
N HIS A 179 8.59 21.49 -12.41
CA HIS A 179 8.15 21.14 -13.75
C HIS A 179 8.39 19.64 -13.99
N ALA A 180 7.35 18.90 -14.38
CA ALA A 180 7.48 17.58 -14.98
C ALA A 180 7.12 17.73 -16.45
N ASP A 181 8.11 17.66 -17.32
CA ASP A 181 7.89 17.61 -18.76
C ASP A 181 7.41 16.20 -19.15
N PRO A 182 6.44 16.08 -20.07
CA PRO A 182 6.00 14.80 -20.61
C PRO A 182 6.85 14.41 -21.82
N MET A 183 7.41 13.20 -21.83
CA MET A 183 7.91 12.60 -23.08
C MET A 183 7.35 11.20 -23.28
N ALA A 184 6.75 11.02 -24.46
CA ALA A 184 6.12 9.81 -24.98
C ALA A 184 7.18 8.80 -25.48
N PRO A 185 6.80 7.55 -25.81
CA PRO A 185 7.71 6.41 -25.87
C PRO A 185 8.42 6.30 -27.23
N ALA A 186 9.66 5.83 -27.21
CA ALA A 186 10.34 5.35 -28.41
C ALA A 186 10.41 3.81 -28.36
N SER A 187 9.80 3.19 -29.36
CA SER A 187 9.91 1.76 -29.66
C SER A 187 11.33 1.43 -30.10
N GLY A 188 11.91 0.39 -29.52
CA GLY A 188 13.15 -0.22 -29.95
C GLY A 188 13.16 -1.67 -29.51
N THR A 189 12.92 -2.58 -30.44
CA THR A 189 13.24 -4.00 -30.33
C THR A 189 14.75 -4.16 -30.30
N ASP A 190 15.27 -4.83 -29.27
CA ASP A 190 16.42 -5.73 -29.44
C ASP A 190 16.43 -6.78 -28.32
N GLU A 191 16.64 -8.01 -28.75
CA GLU A 191 16.59 -9.23 -27.94
C GLU A 191 17.85 -9.41 -27.09
N GLN A 192 17.59 -9.78 -25.83
CA GLN A 192 18.36 -10.72 -24.99
C GLN A 192 19.83 -10.42 -24.66
N ALA A 193 20.03 -10.01 -23.40
CA ALA A 193 20.95 -10.70 -22.50
C ALA A 193 20.37 -10.66 -21.07
N VAL A 194 19.63 -11.69 -20.68
CA VAL A 194 19.20 -11.88 -19.28
C VAL A 194 20.45 -12.17 -18.47
N THR A 195 20.99 -11.15 -17.82
CA THR A 195 22.06 -11.32 -16.84
C THR A 195 21.49 -12.04 -15.61
N VAL A 196 22.23 -13.02 -15.10
CA VAL A 196 21.88 -13.86 -13.93
C VAL A 196 21.29 -13.08 -12.73
N PRO A 197 21.67 -11.81 -12.45
CA PRO A 197 21.04 -11.00 -11.40
C PRO A 197 19.56 -10.65 -11.65
N ALA A 198 19.16 -10.38 -12.90
CA ALA A 198 17.77 -10.00 -13.21
C ALA A 198 16.81 -11.19 -13.15
N ALA A 199 17.27 -12.37 -13.58
CA ALA A 199 16.53 -13.63 -13.43
C ALA A 199 16.37 -14.01 -11.95
N LEU A 200 17.43 -13.83 -11.14
CA LEU A 200 17.38 -14.08 -9.70
C LEU A 200 16.47 -13.07 -8.98
N GLU A 201 16.50 -11.79 -9.35
CA GLU A 201 15.59 -10.77 -8.80
C GLU A 201 14.13 -11.07 -9.17
N ALA A 202 13.86 -11.50 -10.40
CA ALA A 202 12.53 -11.94 -10.83
C ALA A 202 12.07 -13.19 -10.06
N GLN A 203 12.97 -14.13 -9.82
CA GLN A 203 12.70 -15.33 -9.03
C GLN A 203 12.45 -15.01 -7.55
N ILE A 204 13.23 -14.10 -6.94
CA ILE A 204 13.00 -13.62 -5.58
C ILE A 204 11.66 -12.90 -5.49
N ARG A 205 11.31 -12.08 -6.49
CA ARG A 205 10.01 -11.40 -6.54
C ARG A 205 8.87 -12.41 -6.64
N SER A 206 8.98 -13.39 -7.54
CA SER A 206 8.03 -14.50 -7.68
C SER A 206 7.86 -15.28 -6.38
N LEU A 207 8.96 -15.72 -5.73
CA LEU A 207 8.92 -16.44 -4.45
C LEU A 207 8.31 -15.59 -3.31
N ARG A 208 8.57 -14.28 -3.28
CA ARG A 208 7.97 -13.36 -2.31
C ARG A 208 6.47 -13.21 -2.56
N THR A 209 6.04 -13.12 -3.82
CA THR A 209 4.64 -13.05 -4.19
C THR A 209 3.90 -14.34 -3.87
N GLU A 210 4.50 -15.50 -4.13
CA GLU A 210 3.95 -16.81 -3.74
C GLU A 210 3.76 -16.90 -2.22
N ARG A 211 4.82 -16.66 -1.46
CA ARG A 211 4.78 -16.69 0.02
C ARG A 211 3.78 -15.69 0.60
N MET A 212 3.61 -14.55 -0.05
CA MET A 212 2.64 -13.53 0.36
C MET A 212 1.19 -14.02 0.20
N PHE A 213 0.87 -14.75 -0.87
CA PHE A 213 -0.46 -15.34 -1.03
C PHE A 213 -0.67 -16.54 -0.10
N GLU A 214 0.35 -17.37 0.12
CA GLU A 214 0.30 -18.46 1.11
C GLU A 214 0.00 -17.96 2.52
N GLN A 215 0.58 -16.81 2.92
CA GLN A 215 0.31 -16.18 4.22
C GLN A 215 -1.14 -15.72 4.38
N LEU A 216 -1.86 -15.47 3.28
CA LEU A 216 -3.29 -15.16 3.28
C LEU A 216 -4.17 -16.42 3.27
N GLY A 217 -3.55 -17.61 3.35
CA GLY A 217 -4.23 -18.89 3.28
C GLY A 217 -4.67 -19.26 1.86
N ALA A 218 -4.05 -18.68 0.82
CA ALA A 218 -4.40 -18.99 -0.56
C ALA A 218 -4.03 -20.42 -0.92
N HIS A 219 -4.95 -21.13 -1.58
CA HIS A 219 -4.68 -22.47 -2.09
C HIS A 219 -3.60 -22.46 -3.18
N PRO A 220 -2.72 -23.49 -3.28
CA PRO A 220 -1.63 -23.53 -4.25
C PRO A 220 -2.04 -23.29 -5.71
N ARG A 221 -3.27 -23.69 -6.07
CA ARG A 221 -3.85 -23.41 -7.40
C ARG A 221 -4.12 -21.92 -7.63
N VAL A 222 -4.63 -21.22 -6.62
CA VAL A 222 -4.88 -19.77 -6.68
C VAL A 222 -3.56 -19.02 -6.72
N VAL A 223 -2.57 -19.44 -5.91
CA VAL A 223 -1.22 -18.89 -5.94
C VAL A 223 -0.61 -19.01 -7.34
N ALA A 224 -0.61 -20.20 -7.93
CA ALA A 224 -0.08 -20.42 -9.27
C ALA A 224 -0.79 -19.58 -10.34
N THR A 225 -2.12 -19.45 -10.26
CA THR A 225 -2.90 -18.62 -11.18
C THR A 225 -2.59 -17.13 -11.03
N LEU A 226 -2.35 -16.65 -9.82
CA LEU A 226 -2.02 -15.24 -9.54
C LEU A 226 -0.57 -14.89 -9.88
N THR A 227 0.37 -15.83 -9.77
CA THR A 227 1.79 -15.60 -10.05
C THR A 227 2.18 -15.95 -11.49
N GLY A 228 1.26 -16.52 -12.28
CA GLY A 228 1.55 -17.00 -13.64
C GLY A 228 2.48 -18.22 -13.65
N ALA A 229 2.70 -18.86 -12.50
CA ALA A 229 3.55 -20.03 -12.38
C ALA A 229 2.83 -21.27 -12.95
N PRO A 230 3.57 -22.24 -13.52
CA PRO A 230 2.98 -23.49 -13.95
C PRO A 230 2.32 -24.18 -12.74
N THR A 231 1.00 -24.37 -12.81
CA THR A 231 0.23 -25.05 -11.75
C THR A 231 0.92 -26.35 -11.34
N PRO A 232 1.09 -26.62 -10.03
CA PRO A 232 1.67 -27.87 -9.56
C PRO A 232 0.85 -29.01 -10.15
N VAL A 233 1.52 -29.89 -10.90
CA VAL A 233 0.89 -31.02 -11.57
C VAL A 233 0.41 -31.98 -10.49
N ASP A 234 -0.87 -31.92 -10.14
CA ASP A 234 -1.54 -32.97 -9.40
C ASP A 234 -1.47 -34.24 -10.26
N ARG A 235 -0.66 -35.21 -9.81
CA ARG A 235 -0.43 -36.51 -10.48
C ARG A 235 -1.70 -37.38 -10.64
N ARG A 236 -2.90 -36.84 -10.42
CA ARG A 236 -4.17 -37.59 -10.49
C ARG A 236 -5.33 -36.89 -11.20
N SER A 237 -5.14 -35.70 -11.76
CA SER A 237 -6.26 -34.95 -12.37
C SER A 237 -6.14 -34.93 -13.89
N SER A 238 -6.84 -35.87 -14.54
CA SER A 238 -6.92 -36.03 -15.99
C SER A 238 -7.17 -34.71 -16.73
N SER A 239 -6.39 -34.50 -17.79
CA SER A 239 -6.28 -33.31 -18.64
C SER A 239 -7.51 -32.93 -19.47
N ARG A 240 -8.71 -33.42 -19.16
CA ARG A 240 -9.89 -33.26 -20.03
C ARG A 240 -10.88 -32.16 -19.64
N HIS A 241 -10.68 -31.43 -18.54
CA HIS A 241 -11.49 -30.26 -18.21
C HIS A 241 -10.61 -29.14 -17.64
N ARG A 242 -10.06 -28.30 -18.52
CA ARG A 242 -9.23 -27.15 -18.13
C ARG A 242 -9.77 -25.82 -18.67
N GLU A 243 -11.06 -25.77 -19.03
CA GLU A 243 -11.76 -24.57 -19.44
C GLU A 243 -12.73 -24.17 -18.32
N GLY A 244 -12.32 -23.22 -17.47
CA GLY A 244 -13.15 -22.67 -16.41
C GLY A 244 -12.34 -21.91 -15.35
N PRO A 245 -13.00 -21.11 -14.49
CA PRO A 245 -12.35 -20.37 -13.42
C PRO A 245 -11.57 -21.31 -12.48
N THR A 246 -10.50 -20.81 -11.88
CA THR A 246 -9.76 -21.59 -10.87
C THR A 246 -10.62 -21.74 -9.61
N HIS A 247 -11.39 -22.82 -9.54
CA HIS A 247 -12.22 -23.14 -8.37
C HIS A 247 -11.44 -23.91 -7.30
N VAL A 248 -11.58 -23.45 -6.06
CA VAL A 248 -11.06 -24.08 -4.85
C VAL A 248 -12.26 -24.52 -4.00
N GLY A 249 -12.72 -25.74 -4.23
CA GLY A 249 -13.84 -26.33 -3.48
C GLY A 249 -15.18 -26.23 -4.21
N LEU A 250 -16.27 -26.01 -3.45
CA LEU A 250 -17.64 -25.98 -3.97
C LEU A 250 -17.87 -24.73 -4.83
N PRO A 251 -18.57 -24.84 -5.98
CA PRO A 251 -18.80 -23.70 -6.87
C PRO A 251 -19.57 -22.56 -6.18
N VAL A 252 -19.36 -21.33 -6.64
CA VAL A 252 -20.13 -20.16 -6.17
C VAL A 252 -21.57 -20.29 -6.66
N ASN A 253 -22.54 -20.18 -5.74
CA ASN A 253 -23.96 -20.26 -6.09
C ASN A 253 -24.44 -18.93 -6.68
N LEU A 254 -24.36 -18.81 -8.01
CA LEU A 254 -24.78 -17.62 -8.74
C LEU A 254 -26.31 -17.47 -8.81
N ILE A 255 -27.06 -18.58 -8.79
CA ILE A 255 -28.52 -18.60 -9.00
C ILE A 255 -29.30 -18.10 -7.77
N ARG A 256 -28.73 -18.28 -6.57
CA ARG A 256 -29.32 -17.87 -5.29
C ARG A 256 -28.36 -17.04 -4.45
N TRP A 257 -27.47 -16.26 -5.07
CA TRP A 257 -26.46 -15.48 -4.37
C TRP A 257 -27.06 -14.59 -3.27
N GLY A 258 -28.18 -13.92 -3.57
CA GLY A 258 -28.87 -13.02 -2.67
C GLY A 258 -29.37 -13.66 -1.37
N VAL A 259 -29.69 -14.96 -1.41
CA VAL A 259 -30.35 -15.68 -0.31
C VAL A 259 -29.44 -16.73 0.33
N ALA A 260 -28.60 -17.40 -0.45
CA ALA A 260 -27.75 -18.50 0.00
C ALA A 260 -26.52 -18.03 0.80
N ILE A 261 -26.05 -16.80 0.56
CA ILE A 261 -24.89 -16.22 1.26
C ILE A 261 -25.37 -15.30 2.38
N LYS A 262 -24.77 -15.45 3.58
CA LYS A 262 -25.09 -14.62 4.75
C LYS A 262 -24.94 -13.14 4.42
N THR A 263 -25.85 -12.29 4.94
CA THR A 263 -25.88 -10.86 4.64
C THR A 263 -24.56 -10.14 4.96
N VAL A 264 -23.91 -10.50 6.07
CA VAL A 264 -22.59 -9.95 6.46
C VAL A 264 -21.51 -10.31 5.44
N GLN A 265 -21.46 -11.57 5.00
CA GLN A 265 -20.51 -12.02 3.98
C GLN A 265 -20.78 -11.34 2.63
N ARG A 266 -22.04 -11.17 2.24
CA ARG A 266 -22.41 -10.41 1.03
C ARG A 266 -21.93 -8.95 1.10
N ALA A 267 -21.97 -8.33 2.27
CA ALA A 267 -21.42 -7.00 2.47
C ALA A 267 -19.88 -7.00 2.36
N GLN A 268 -19.19 -7.96 2.98
CA GLN A 268 -17.73 -8.11 2.86
C GLN A 268 -17.30 -8.33 1.39
N PHE A 269 -17.94 -9.24 0.64
CA PHE A 269 -17.66 -9.46 -0.79
C PHE A 269 -17.90 -8.17 -1.61
N SER A 270 -18.96 -7.44 -1.29
CA SER A 270 -19.25 -6.15 -1.95
C SER A 270 -18.14 -5.14 -1.71
N LEU A 271 -17.63 -5.03 -0.47
CA LEU A 271 -16.55 -4.11 -0.14
C LEU A 271 -15.23 -4.53 -0.81
N VAL A 272 -14.93 -5.83 -0.89
CA VAL A 272 -13.74 -6.33 -1.60
C VAL A 272 -13.85 -6.00 -3.08
N ALA A 273 -15.00 -6.24 -3.71
CA ALA A 273 -15.24 -5.89 -5.12
C ALA A 273 -15.08 -4.40 -5.39
N ILE A 274 -15.64 -3.54 -4.54
CA ILE A 274 -15.52 -2.08 -4.68
C ILE A 274 -14.06 -1.64 -4.52
N ALA A 275 -13.35 -2.16 -3.51
CA ALA A 275 -11.95 -1.85 -3.29
C ALA A 275 -11.09 -2.32 -4.47
N TYR A 276 -11.34 -3.52 -4.98
CA TYR A 276 -10.68 -4.07 -6.17
C TYR A 276 -10.87 -3.20 -7.41
N THR A 277 -12.12 -2.87 -7.76
CA THR A 277 -12.41 -2.04 -8.93
C THR A 277 -11.77 -0.65 -8.82
N ARG A 278 -11.70 -0.09 -7.61
CA ARG A 278 -11.01 1.19 -7.36
C ARG A 278 -9.49 1.08 -7.53
N LEU A 279 -8.90 -0.03 -7.11
CA LEU A 279 -7.46 -0.28 -7.28
C LEU A 279 -7.11 -0.48 -8.75
N LEU A 280 -7.94 -1.20 -9.51
CA LEU A 280 -7.76 -1.32 -10.97
C LEU A 280 -7.86 0.05 -11.67
N ALA A 281 -8.82 0.88 -11.27
CA ALA A 281 -8.95 2.25 -11.79
C ALA A 281 -7.77 3.17 -11.41
N ALA A 282 -6.92 2.73 -10.48
CA ALA A 282 -5.67 3.40 -10.09
C ALA A 282 -4.43 2.70 -10.65
N ASP A 283 -4.59 1.89 -11.71
CA ASP A 283 -3.54 1.18 -12.45
C ASP A 283 -2.73 0.18 -11.60
N PHE A 284 -3.36 -0.41 -10.58
CA PHE A 284 -2.75 -1.55 -9.87
C PHE A 284 -2.85 -2.82 -10.70
N GLU A 285 -1.79 -3.64 -10.67
CA GLU A 285 -1.82 -4.99 -11.22
C GLU A 285 -2.96 -5.82 -10.59
N PRO A 286 -3.78 -6.55 -11.37
CA PRO A 286 -4.96 -7.26 -10.86
C PRO A 286 -4.69 -8.20 -9.68
N ALA A 287 -3.56 -8.91 -9.70
CA ALA A 287 -3.17 -9.81 -8.62
C ALA A 287 -2.86 -9.05 -7.31
N ASP A 288 -2.23 -7.89 -7.41
CA ASP A 288 -1.99 -7.02 -6.26
C ASP A 288 -3.26 -6.30 -5.79
N ALA A 289 -4.13 -5.94 -6.73
CA ALA A 289 -5.41 -5.30 -6.44
C ALA A 289 -6.33 -6.22 -5.62
N VAL A 290 -6.47 -7.50 -5.98
CA VAL A 290 -7.31 -8.45 -5.23
C VAL A 290 -6.77 -8.69 -3.84
N ARG A 291 -5.44 -8.77 -3.70
CA ARG A 291 -4.75 -8.89 -2.41
C ARG A 291 -4.98 -7.69 -1.51
N ALA A 292 -4.71 -6.50 -2.03
CA ALA A 292 -4.83 -5.26 -1.27
C ALA A 292 -6.29 -5.02 -0.86
N ALA A 293 -7.25 -5.29 -1.76
CA ALA A 293 -8.68 -5.23 -1.44
C ALA A 293 -9.06 -6.20 -0.31
N PHE A 294 -8.60 -7.45 -0.39
CA PHE A 294 -8.86 -8.45 0.64
C PHE A 294 -8.30 -8.04 2.01
N VAL A 295 -7.03 -7.66 2.08
CA VAL A 295 -6.36 -7.26 3.32
C VAL A 295 -7.04 -6.02 3.91
N HIS A 296 -7.36 -5.05 3.08
CA HIS A 296 -8.03 -3.81 3.50
C HIS A 296 -9.39 -4.09 4.15
N VAL A 297 -10.24 -4.90 3.50
CA VAL A 297 -11.57 -5.22 4.02
C VAL A 297 -11.48 -6.12 5.25
N SER A 298 -10.56 -7.09 5.27
CA SER A 298 -10.36 -7.94 6.45
C SER A 298 -9.95 -7.12 7.67
N ALA A 299 -9.11 -6.09 7.49
CA ALA A 299 -8.71 -5.19 8.56
C ALA A 299 -9.85 -4.25 9.05
N MET A 300 -10.86 -3.98 8.22
CA MET A 300 -12.02 -3.15 8.60
C MET A 300 -13.00 -3.87 9.54
N PHE A 301 -13.00 -5.20 9.57
CA PHE A 301 -13.94 -6.01 10.35
C PHE A 301 -13.23 -7.01 11.26
N PRO A 302 -12.44 -6.56 12.26
CA PRO A 302 -11.66 -7.47 13.11
C PRO A 302 -12.50 -8.38 14.01
N THR A 303 -13.76 -8.02 14.26
CA THR A 303 -14.68 -8.77 15.14
C THR A 303 -15.58 -9.75 14.40
N VAL A 304 -15.54 -9.77 13.07
CA VAL A 304 -16.37 -10.63 12.22
C VAL A 304 -15.48 -11.70 11.61
N GLU A 305 -15.98 -12.93 11.50
CA GLU A 305 -15.27 -14.02 10.82
C GLU A 305 -14.85 -13.56 9.41
N PRO A 306 -13.54 -13.56 9.09
CA PRO A 306 -13.06 -13.07 7.82
C PRO A 306 -13.46 -14.02 6.68
N LEU A 307 -13.65 -13.45 5.49
CA LEU A 307 -13.82 -14.28 4.30
C LEU A 307 -12.51 -15.03 4.02
N PRO A 308 -12.57 -16.30 3.56
CA PRO A 308 -11.37 -16.97 3.07
C PRO A 308 -10.89 -16.31 1.77
N PHE A 309 -9.57 -16.13 1.63
CA PHE A 309 -8.97 -15.46 0.47
C PHE A 309 -9.38 -16.12 -0.85
N ASP A 310 -9.34 -17.45 -0.91
CA ASP A 310 -9.71 -18.21 -2.11
C ASP A 310 -11.12 -17.90 -2.60
N ARG A 311 -12.08 -17.75 -1.67
CA ARG A 311 -13.46 -17.44 -2.04
C ARG A 311 -13.61 -16.01 -2.53
N CYS A 312 -12.85 -15.07 -1.96
CA CYS A 312 -12.75 -13.71 -2.48
C CYS A 312 -12.15 -13.69 -3.88
N PHE A 313 -11.07 -14.43 -4.10
CA PHE A 313 -10.44 -14.56 -5.40
C PHE A 313 -11.40 -15.11 -6.46
N GLU A 314 -12.17 -16.17 -6.15
CA GLU A 314 -13.16 -16.72 -7.08
C GLU A 314 -14.22 -15.69 -7.47
N VAL A 315 -14.77 -14.98 -6.48
CA VAL A 315 -15.79 -13.95 -6.69
C VAL A 315 -15.25 -12.81 -7.54
N ILE A 316 -14.01 -12.36 -7.29
CA ILE A 316 -13.37 -11.29 -8.06
C ILE A 316 -13.01 -11.75 -9.48
N SER A 317 -12.56 -12.99 -9.66
CA SER A 317 -12.35 -13.60 -10.98
C SER A 317 -13.62 -13.55 -11.83
N MET A 318 -14.78 -13.86 -11.22
CA MET A 318 -16.08 -13.83 -11.88
C MET A 318 -16.68 -12.43 -12.04
N LEU A 319 -16.24 -11.44 -11.26
CA LEU A 319 -16.63 -10.05 -11.44
C LEU A 319 -15.88 -9.42 -12.62
N ASP A 320 -14.58 -9.66 -12.70
CA ASP A 320 -13.68 -8.99 -13.65
C ASP A 320 -13.42 -9.80 -14.94
N ALA A 321 -14.04 -10.98 -15.06
CA ALA A 321 -13.81 -11.92 -16.17
C ALA A 321 -12.31 -12.23 -16.39
N ARG A 322 -11.60 -12.54 -15.30
CA ARG A 322 -10.16 -12.88 -15.31
C ARG A 322 -9.91 -14.27 -14.75
N TRP A 323 -8.68 -14.76 -14.93
CA TRP A 323 -8.18 -16.00 -14.33
C TRP A 323 -9.04 -17.25 -14.63
N GLY A 324 -9.48 -17.35 -15.89
CA GLY A 324 -10.27 -18.48 -16.40
C GLY A 324 -11.79 -18.27 -16.44
N ALA A 325 -12.29 -17.11 -16.00
CA ALA A 325 -13.67 -16.71 -16.22
C ALA A 325 -13.85 -16.13 -17.63
N ALA A 326 -14.74 -16.73 -18.44
CA ALA A 326 -15.00 -16.28 -19.81
C ALA A 326 -15.83 -14.98 -19.88
N GLU A 327 -16.74 -14.78 -18.94
CA GLU A 327 -17.63 -13.62 -18.87
C GLU A 327 -17.84 -13.17 -17.41
N SER A 328 -18.20 -11.90 -17.22
CA SER A 328 -18.59 -11.40 -15.91
C SER A 328 -19.91 -12.03 -15.48
N SER A 329 -19.89 -12.70 -14.33
CA SER A 329 -21.06 -13.32 -13.69
C SER A 329 -21.60 -12.48 -12.52
N PHE A 330 -20.83 -11.50 -12.06
CA PHE A 330 -21.22 -10.53 -11.06
C PHE A 330 -21.17 -9.11 -11.60
N ASP A 331 -22.03 -8.24 -11.06
CA ASP A 331 -22.03 -6.80 -11.30
C ASP A 331 -22.05 -6.03 -9.97
N LEU A 332 -21.51 -4.81 -9.98
CA LEU A 332 -21.67 -3.84 -8.91
C LEU A 332 -22.90 -2.95 -9.20
N LEU A 333 -23.95 -3.13 -8.39
CA LEU A 333 -25.19 -2.35 -8.49
C LEU A 333 -25.19 -1.21 -7.48
N SER A 334 -25.76 -0.06 -7.84
CA SER A 334 -26.00 1.03 -6.89
C SER A 334 -27.36 0.86 -6.20
N CYS A 335 -27.37 0.89 -4.86
CA CYS A 335 -28.62 0.79 -4.12
C CYS A 335 -29.44 2.09 -4.25
N PRO A 336 -30.72 2.03 -4.66
CA PRO A 336 -31.54 3.25 -4.78
C PRO A 336 -31.88 3.89 -3.43
N LYS A 337 -31.69 3.19 -2.30
CA LYS A 337 -32.03 3.68 -0.94
C LYS A 337 -30.86 4.32 -0.22
N CYS A 338 -29.70 3.66 -0.22
CA CYS A 338 -28.51 4.13 0.50
C CYS A 338 -27.37 4.58 -0.42
N HIS A 339 -27.55 4.47 -1.75
CA HIS A 339 -26.55 4.78 -2.78
C HIS A 339 -25.23 4.00 -2.68
N ALA A 340 -25.13 3.04 -1.76
CA ALA A 340 -23.97 2.15 -1.69
C ALA A 340 -23.96 1.21 -2.90
N SER A 341 -22.79 1.09 -3.52
CA SER A 341 -22.51 0.03 -4.48
C SER A 341 -22.48 -1.31 -3.76
N PHE A 342 -23.04 -2.37 -4.34
CA PHE A 342 -22.99 -3.72 -3.78
C PHE A 342 -22.93 -4.78 -4.86
N LEU A 343 -22.35 -5.94 -4.53
CA LEU A 343 -22.16 -7.03 -5.45
C LEU A 343 -23.43 -7.86 -5.61
N ALA A 344 -23.85 -8.07 -6.87
CA ALA A 344 -25.00 -8.88 -7.23
C ALA A 344 -24.64 -9.86 -8.35
N SER A 345 -25.18 -11.08 -8.27
CA SER A 345 -25.04 -12.06 -9.36
C SER A 345 -25.97 -11.70 -10.51
N ARG A 346 -25.47 -11.83 -11.75
CA ARG A 346 -26.25 -11.63 -12.98
C ARG A 346 -27.27 -12.74 -13.22
N GLN A 347 -27.09 -13.88 -12.57
CA GLN A 347 -27.94 -15.07 -12.69
C GLN A 347 -28.90 -15.24 -11.51
N ASP A 348 -28.93 -14.29 -10.58
CA ASP A 348 -29.78 -14.38 -9.40
C ASP A 348 -31.25 -14.37 -9.82
N ARG A 349 -32.03 -15.37 -9.38
CA ARG A 349 -33.45 -15.48 -9.75
C ARG A 349 -34.31 -14.42 -9.06
N GLU A 350 -33.85 -13.91 -7.94
CA GLU A 350 -34.55 -12.90 -7.14
C GLU A 350 -33.90 -11.53 -7.32
N ARG A 351 -34.69 -10.46 -7.12
CA ARG A 351 -34.13 -9.10 -7.16
C ARG A 351 -33.07 -8.94 -6.08
N PRO A 352 -31.85 -8.47 -6.43
CA PRO A 352 -30.77 -8.42 -5.48
C PRO A 352 -31.01 -7.34 -4.43
N HIS A 353 -31.15 -7.76 -3.17
CA HIS A 353 -31.36 -6.86 -2.04
C HIS A 353 -30.02 -6.30 -1.55
N CYS A 354 -29.95 -5.00 -1.28
CA CYS A 354 -28.73 -4.37 -0.77
C CYS A 354 -28.36 -4.92 0.62
N PRO A 355 -27.17 -5.52 0.79
CA PRO A 355 -26.76 -6.11 2.07
C PRO A 355 -26.56 -5.05 3.14
N PHE A 356 -26.08 -3.85 2.79
CA PHE A 356 -25.87 -2.75 3.74
C PHE A 356 -27.17 -2.25 4.36
N CYS A 357 -28.22 -2.04 3.54
CA CYS A 357 -29.54 -1.70 4.03
C CYS A 357 -30.12 -2.80 4.95
N ALA A 358 -29.86 -4.07 4.64
CA ALA A 358 -30.33 -5.18 5.47
C ALA A 358 -29.61 -5.23 6.83
N LEU A 359 -28.30 -5.00 6.86
CA LEU A 359 -27.53 -4.89 8.11
C LEU A 359 -28.01 -3.72 8.97
N LEU A 360 -28.21 -2.54 8.37
CA LEU A 360 -28.69 -1.34 9.07
C LEU A 360 -30.12 -1.49 9.62
N ARG A 361 -30.96 -2.31 8.99
CA ARG A 361 -32.35 -2.52 9.41
C ARG A 361 -32.47 -3.40 10.67
N THR A 362 -31.52 -4.32 10.88
CA THR A 362 -31.54 -5.23 12.04
C THR A 362 -30.13 -5.35 12.62
N PRO A 363 -29.57 -4.28 13.23
CA PRO A 363 -28.21 -4.29 13.75
C PRO A 363 -28.02 -5.34 14.86
N GLU A 364 -29.04 -5.56 15.69
CA GLU A 364 -29.03 -6.52 16.81
C GLU A 364 -28.92 -7.99 16.38
N LYS A 365 -29.17 -8.31 15.10
CA LYS A 365 -28.99 -9.69 14.58
C LYS A 365 -27.54 -10.00 14.19
N TYR A 366 -26.67 -8.99 14.15
CA TYR A 366 -25.34 -9.08 13.55
C TYR A 366 -24.22 -8.43 14.38
N LEU A 367 -24.55 -7.87 15.56
CA LEU A 367 -23.65 -7.58 16.67
C LEU A 367 -23.63 -8.78 17.61
#